data_AF-A0A4R4S6L9-F1
#
_entry.id   AF-A0A4R4S6L9-F1
#
_cell.length_a   1.000
_cell.length_b   1.000
_cell.length_c   1.000
_cell.angle_alpha   90.00
_cell.angle_beta   90.00
_cell.angle_gamma   90.00
#
_symmetry.space_group_name_H-M   'P 1'
#
loop_
_entity.id
_entity.type
_entity.pdbx_description
1 polymer ?
#
loop_
_entity_poly.entity_id
_entity_poly.type
_entity_poly.pdbx_seq_one_letter_code
_entity_poly.pdbx_strand_id
1 'polypeptide(L)'
;MTPVRSLARVMLSGIFVVNGARSLQHPGQLAAAAKPVTDRVTPLLQQISPRIPTDTETLIRANAATQLISGLMLATGKFTRPAALVLAGTLIPTTAAGHPFRNSDDPAERTHNQVHFLKNLGLLGGLLLAAADTEGKPGLRWRAGHRIGHSRRSVTRAVRTARREARIAVRSAATARRLPG
;
A
#
# COMPACT_ATOMS: atom_id res chain seq x y z
N MET A 1 5.55 17.19 16.90
CA MET A 1 5.43 15.81 17.44
C MET A 1 6.16 14.79 16.54
N THR A 2 7.44 14.99 16.25
CA THR A 2 8.30 14.03 15.53
C THR A 2 8.82 12.84 16.38
N PRO A 3 9.09 12.97 17.70
CA PRO A 3 9.66 11.86 18.47
C PRO A 3 8.64 10.74 18.73
N VAL A 4 7.40 11.07 19.07
CA VAL A 4 6.32 10.08 19.30
C VAL A 4 6.09 9.21 18.05
N ARG A 5 6.05 9.83 16.86
CA ARG A 5 5.88 9.09 15.60
C ARG A 5 7.05 8.17 15.30
N SER A 6 8.27 8.62 15.58
CA SER A 6 9.47 7.81 15.36
C SER A 6 9.49 6.60 16.28
N LEU A 7 9.19 6.80 17.57
CA LEU A 7 9.09 5.71 18.54
C LEU A 7 7.98 4.73 18.16
N ALA A 8 6.80 5.22 17.79
CA ALA A 8 5.68 4.37 17.37
C ALA A 8 6.05 3.50 16.15
N ARG A 9 6.78 4.04 15.16
CA ARG A 9 7.26 3.25 14.02
C ARG A 9 8.25 2.17 14.43
N VAL A 10 9.20 2.50 15.30
CA VAL A 10 10.18 1.52 15.80
C VAL A 10 9.45 0.39 16.54
N MET A 11 8.52 0.72 17.44
CA MET A 11 7.72 -0.27 18.15
C MET A 11 6.88 -1.14 17.20
N LEU A 12 6.18 -0.51 16.25
CA LEU A 12 5.38 -1.22 15.25
C LEU A 12 6.24 -2.13 14.37
N SER A 13 7.44 -1.68 13.99
CA SER A 13 8.36 -2.44 13.15
C SER A 13 9.00 -3.64 13.86
N GLY A 14 9.12 -3.58 15.18
CA GLY A 14 9.90 -4.55 15.96
C GLY A 14 9.44 -5.99 15.74
N ILE A 15 8.12 -6.21 15.70
CA ILE A 15 7.58 -7.55 15.49
C ILE A 15 7.93 -8.13 14.11
N PHE A 16 7.92 -7.30 13.06
CA PHE A 16 8.26 -7.73 11.70
C PHE A 16 9.76 -7.98 11.53
N VAL A 17 10.60 -7.16 12.16
CA VAL A 17 12.06 -7.36 12.16
C VAL A 17 12.43 -8.65 12.88
N VAL A 18 11.89 -8.87 14.08
CA VAL A 18 12.17 -10.08 14.88
C VAL A 18 11.63 -11.33 14.19
N ASN A 19 10.38 -11.30 13.73
CA ASN A 19 9.79 -12.45 13.05
C ASN A 19 10.49 -12.74 11.72
N GLY A 20 10.82 -11.70 10.94
CA GLY A 20 11.56 -11.84 9.69
C GLY A 20 12.95 -12.45 9.89
N ALA A 21 13.72 -11.94 10.86
CA ALA A 21 15.05 -12.47 11.18
C ALA A 21 14.99 -13.94 11.64
N ARG A 22 14.07 -14.27 12.56
CA ARG A 22 13.90 -15.64 13.04
C ARG A 22 13.47 -16.60 11.94
N SER A 23 12.56 -16.16 11.07
CA SER A 23 12.05 -16.98 9.97
C SER A 23 13.11 -17.23 8.88
N LEU A 24 14.07 -16.31 8.72
CA LEU A 24 15.24 -16.53 7.84
C LEU A 24 16.23 -17.53 8.41
N GLN A 25 16.42 -17.55 9.73
CA GLN A 25 17.31 -18.49 10.40
C GLN A 25 16.74 -19.92 10.46
N HIS A 26 15.43 -20.05 10.61
CA HIS A 26 14.76 -21.34 10.79
C HIS A 26 13.54 -21.55 9.85
N PRO A 27 13.73 -21.50 8.52
CA PRO A 27 12.61 -21.60 7.58
C PRO A 27 11.92 -22.98 7.62
N GLY A 28 12.68 -24.05 7.86
CA GLY A 28 12.16 -25.44 7.91
C GLY A 28 11.17 -25.70 9.04
N GLN A 29 11.29 -25.01 10.19
CA GLN A 29 10.35 -25.15 11.30
C GLN A 29 8.98 -24.54 10.99
N LEU A 30 8.95 -23.57 10.08
CA LEU A 30 7.73 -22.88 9.66
C LEU A 30 7.07 -23.54 8.46
N ALA A 31 7.78 -24.42 7.74
CA ALA A 31 7.28 -25.07 6.54
C ALA A 31 5.99 -25.86 6.79
N ALA A 32 5.93 -26.65 7.86
CA ALA A 32 4.74 -27.43 8.21
C ALA A 32 3.51 -26.55 8.50
N ALA A 33 3.70 -25.45 9.24
CA ALA A 33 2.61 -24.52 9.58
C ALA A 33 2.21 -23.61 8.39
N ALA A 34 3.16 -23.31 7.49
CA ALA A 34 2.95 -22.40 6.37
C ALA A 34 2.36 -23.08 5.13
N LYS A 35 2.56 -24.40 4.95
CA LYS A 35 1.99 -25.19 3.83
C LYS A 35 0.55 -24.82 3.44
N PRO A 36 -0.44 -24.85 4.35
CA PRO A 36 -1.83 -24.52 3.98
C PRO A 36 -2.04 -23.07 3.53
N VAL A 37 -1.17 -22.15 3.94
CA VAL A 37 -1.17 -20.75 3.47
C VAL A 37 -0.55 -20.69 2.08
N THR A 38 0.63 -21.28 1.93
CA THR A 38 1.39 -21.32 0.69
C THR A 38 0.59 -21.99 -0.41
N ASP A 39 -0.08 -23.12 -0.16
CA ASP A 39 -0.90 -23.83 -1.14
C ASP A 39 -2.07 -23.00 -1.69
N ARG A 40 -2.63 -22.09 -0.87
CA ARG A 40 -3.70 -21.17 -1.32
C ARG A 40 -3.16 -19.98 -2.12
N VAL A 41 -1.93 -19.55 -1.84
CA VAL A 41 -1.33 -18.35 -2.44
C VAL A 41 -0.53 -18.69 -3.70
N THR A 42 0.09 -19.86 -3.75
CA THR A 42 0.82 -20.41 -4.90
C THR A 42 0.05 -20.29 -6.23
N PRO A 43 -1.23 -20.72 -6.36
CA PRO A 43 -1.96 -20.58 -7.62
C PRO A 43 -2.18 -19.12 -8.03
N LEU A 44 -2.38 -18.21 -7.07
CA LEU A 44 -2.51 -16.77 -7.35
C LEU A 44 -1.18 -16.18 -7.85
N LEU A 45 -0.06 -16.62 -7.29
CA LEU A 45 1.27 -16.19 -7.74
C LEU A 45 1.58 -16.70 -9.15
N GLN A 46 1.25 -17.96 -9.45
CA GLN A 46 1.42 -18.54 -10.78
C GLN A 46 0.59 -17.82 -11.85
N GLN A 47 -0.61 -17.33 -11.51
CA GLN A 47 -1.44 -16.53 -12.41
C GLN A 47 -0.80 -15.18 -12.76
N ILE A 48 -0.04 -14.58 -11.84
CA ILE A 48 0.66 -13.31 -12.07
C ILE A 48 1.91 -13.55 -12.91
N SER A 49 2.68 -14.58 -12.60
CA SER A 49 3.84 -14.97 -13.39
C SER A 49 4.21 -16.44 -13.17
N PRO A 50 4.32 -17.26 -14.24
CA PRO A 50 4.71 -18.67 -14.13
C PRO A 50 6.18 -18.87 -13.73
N ARG A 51 6.98 -17.79 -13.64
CA ARG A 51 8.39 -17.85 -13.23
C ARG A 51 8.60 -17.73 -11.72
N ILE A 52 7.54 -17.55 -10.93
CA ILE A 52 7.67 -17.42 -9.48
C ILE A 52 7.94 -18.80 -8.87
N PRO A 53 9.00 -18.97 -8.06
CA PRO A 53 9.26 -20.22 -7.35
C PRO A 53 8.06 -20.61 -6.48
N THR A 54 7.64 -21.87 -6.58
CA THR A 54 6.49 -22.42 -5.85
C THR A 54 6.90 -23.31 -4.68
N ASP A 55 8.20 -23.46 -4.48
CA ASP A 55 8.73 -24.13 -3.29
C ASP A 55 8.35 -23.35 -2.02
N THR A 56 7.78 -24.08 -1.06
CA THR A 56 7.27 -23.53 0.20
C THR A 56 8.38 -22.85 1.00
N GLU A 57 9.58 -23.45 1.05
CA GLU A 57 10.69 -22.88 1.81
C GLU A 57 11.18 -21.56 1.18
N THR A 58 11.28 -21.54 -0.14
CA THR A 58 11.65 -20.34 -0.89
C THR A 58 10.65 -19.19 -0.68
N LEU A 59 9.35 -19.49 -0.67
CA LEU A 59 8.30 -18.50 -0.40
C LEU A 59 8.33 -17.97 1.04
N ILE A 60 8.59 -18.85 2.03
CA ILE A 60 8.78 -18.43 3.43
C ILE A 60 9.98 -17.50 3.55
N ARG A 61 11.11 -17.87 2.93
CA ARG A 61 12.34 -17.07 2.96
C ARG A 61 12.13 -15.70 2.30
N ALA A 62 11.44 -15.65 1.17
CA ALA A 62 11.10 -14.41 0.48
C ALA A 62 10.19 -13.50 1.34
N ASN A 63 9.16 -14.07 1.97
CA ASN A 63 8.29 -13.34 2.88
C ASN A 63 9.05 -12.82 4.11
N ALA A 64 9.92 -13.65 4.71
CA ALA A 64 10.74 -13.29 5.86
C ALA A 64 11.73 -12.16 5.54
N ALA A 65 12.41 -12.23 4.39
CA ALA A 65 13.27 -11.16 3.89
C ALA A 65 12.47 -9.87 3.67
N THR A 66 11.28 -9.97 3.10
CA THR A 66 10.38 -8.83 2.86
C THR A 66 9.98 -8.15 4.18
N GLN A 67 9.61 -8.93 5.20
CA GLN A 67 9.26 -8.42 6.52
C GLN A 67 10.45 -7.75 7.21
N LEU A 68 11.63 -8.36 7.14
CA LEU A 68 12.84 -7.81 7.73
C LEU A 68 13.23 -6.48 7.09
N ILE A 69 13.31 -6.44 5.74
CA ILE A 69 13.70 -5.24 5.00
C ILE A 69 12.66 -4.13 5.20
N SER A 70 11.37 -4.45 5.06
CA SER A 70 10.30 -3.46 5.21
C SER A 70 10.19 -2.98 6.66
N GLY A 71 10.40 -3.85 7.64
CA GLY A 71 10.47 -3.51 9.06
C GLY A 71 11.61 -2.53 9.35
N LEU A 72 12.82 -2.79 8.84
CA LEU A 72 13.96 -1.88 8.99
C LEU A 72 13.72 -0.53 8.28
N MET A 73 13.11 -0.54 7.09
CA MET A 73 12.71 0.69 6.40
C MET A 73 11.70 1.51 7.22
N LEU A 74 10.70 0.84 7.80
CA LEU A 74 9.72 1.46 8.68
C LEU A 74 10.37 2.05 9.94
N ALA A 75 11.29 1.31 10.58
CA ALA A 75 12.00 1.71 11.78
C ALA A 75 12.89 2.94 11.56
N THR A 76 13.66 2.92 10.47
CA THR A 76 14.57 4.01 10.07
C THR A 76 13.83 5.21 9.48
N GLY A 77 12.54 5.06 9.17
CA GLY A 77 11.70 6.10 8.58
C GLY A 77 11.99 6.39 7.10
N LYS A 78 12.69 5.48 6.42
CA LYS A 78 12.97 5.58 4.98
C LYS A 78 11.92 4.77 4.22
N PHE A 79 11.27 5.39 3.24
CA PHE A 79 10.18 4.75 2.49
C PHE A 79 9.06 4.20 3.41
N THR A 80 8.75 4.94 4.48
CA THR A 80 7.79 4.55 5.53
C THR A 80 6.45 4.05 4.99
N ARG A 81 5.89 4.77 4.01
CA ARG A 81 4.55 4.51 3.47
C ARG A 81 4.48 3.22 2.65
N PRO A 82 5.32 3.01 1.60
CA PRO A 82 5.31 1.74 0.90
C PRO A 82 5.76 0.58 1.78
N ALA A 83 6.72 0.79 2.70
CA ALA A 83 7.13 -0.26 3.65
C ALA A 83 5.94 -0.70 4.54
N ALA A 84 5.16 0.24 5.07
CA ALA A 84 3.97 -0.07 5.85
C ALA A 84 2.89 -0.81 5.03
N LEU A 85 2.68 -0.43 3.76
CA LEU A 85 1.75 -1.12 2.87
C LEU A 85 2.20 -2.55 2.55
N VAL A 86 3.50 -2.75 2.30
CA VAL A 86 4.08 -4.08 2.07
C VAL A 86 3.86 -4.95 3.30
N LEU A 87 4.22 -4.47 4.49
CA LEU A 87 3.98 -5.19 5.75
C LEU A 87 2.50 -5.50 5.96
N ALA A 88 1.60 -4.56 5.69
CA ALA A 88 0.16 -4.77 5.79
C ALA A 88 -0.32 -5.87 4.83
N GLY A 89 0.23 -5.90 3.61
CA GLY A 89 -0.01 -6.96 2.64
C GLY A 89 0.44 -8.34 3.14
N THR A 90 1.61 -8.43 3.79
CA THR A 90 2.10 -9.70 4.34
C THR A 90 1.24 -10.26 5.48
N LEU A 91 0.54 -9.40 6.21
CA LEU A 91 -0.39 -9.80 7.28
C LEU A 91 -1.67 -10.45 6.77
N ILE A 92 -2.11 -10.15 5.55
CA ILE A 92 -3.40 -10.63 5.04
C ILE A 92 -3.40 -12.16 4.90
N PRO A 93 -2.42 -12.80 4.23
CA PRO A 93 -2.35 -14.25 4.15
C PRO A 93 -2.20 -14.92 5.52
N THR A 94 -1.36 -14.36 6.41
CA THR A 94 -1.11 -14.94 7.73
C THR A 94 -2.32 -14.81 8.66
N THR A 95 -3.13 -13.76 8.50
CA THR A 95 -4.37 -13.57 9.26
C THR A 95 -5.51 -14.42 8.71
N ALA A 96 -5.63 -14.53 7.39
CA ALA A 96 -6.64 -15.34 6.74
C ALA A 96 -6.43 -16.84 6.95
N ALA A 97 -5.18 -17.28 7.00
CA ALA A 97 -4.85 -18.69 7.19
C ALA A 97 -4.58 -19.08 8.65
N GLY A 98 -4.39 -18.09 9.54
CA GLY A 98 -3.92 -18.31 10.90
C GLY A 98 -4.83 -19.18 11.76
N HIS A 99 -6.17 -19.02 11.69
CA HIS A 99 -7.01 -19.68 12.69
C HIS A 99 -8.42 -20.01 12.21
N PRO A 100 -8.77 -21.30 12.04
CA PRO A 100 -10.16 -21.73 12.01
C PRO A 100 -10.73 -21.69 13.43
N PHE A 101 -10.93 -20.49 13.98
CA PHE A 101 -11.66 -20.31 15.26
C PHE A 101 -13.08 -20.93 15.23
N ARG A 102 -13.56 -21.29 14.04
CA ARG A 102 -14.84 -21.94 13.79
C ARG A 102 -14.80 -23.47 13.94
N ASN A 103 -13.62 -24.11 13.92
CA ASN A 103 -13.48 -25.59 13.94
C ASN A 103 -12.66 -26.12 15.15
N SER A 104 -12.27 -25.28 16.11
CA SER A 104 -11.62 -25.76 17.34
C SER A 104 -12.68 -26.24 18.33
N ASP A 105 -12.64 -27.52 18.69
CA ASP A 105 -13.54 -28.12 19.70
C ASP A 105 -13.20 -27.68 21.14
N ASP A 106 -11.97 -27.22 21.38
CA ASP A 106 -11.52 -26.67 22.67
C ASP A 106 -11.77 -25.14 22.78
N PRO A 107 -12.60 -24.69 23.76
CA PRO A 107 -12.83 -23.27 24.03
C PRO A 107 -11.56 -22.45 24.35
N ALA A 108 -10.54 -23.06 24.96
CA ALA A 108 -9.30 -22.38 25.34
C ALA A 108 -8.44 -22.04 24.12
N GLU A 109 -8.25 -23.02 23.22
CA GLU A 109 -7.54 -22.80 21.95
C GLU A 109 -8.25 -21.77 21.08
N ARG A 110 -9.59 -21.80 21.03
CA ARG A 110 -10.39 -20.82 20.29
C ARG A 110 -10.13 -19.40 20.78
N THR A 111 -10.09 -19.19 22.10
CA THR A 111 -9.81 -17.88 22.70
C THR A 111 -8.39 -17.42 22.37
N HIS A 112 -7.40 -18.29 22.48
CA HIS A 112 -6.01 -17.98 22.13
C HIS A 112 -5.85 -17.55 20.67
N ASN A 113 -6.51 -18.28 19.77
CA ASN A 113 -6.54 -18.01 18.33
C ASN A 113 -7.23 -16.67 17.99
N GLN A 114 -8.32 -16.34 18.67
CA GLN A 114 -8.99 -15.04 18.55
C GLN A 114 -8.09 -13.89 18.99
N VAL A 115 -7.34 -14.06 20.07
CA VAL A 115 -6.38 -13.05 20.54
C VAL A 115 -5.28 -12.81 19.51
N HIS A 116 -4.73 -13.85 18.87
CA HIS A 116 -3.75 -13.69 17.80
C HIS A 116 -4.31 -12.98 16.57
N PHE A 117 -5.54 -13.34 16.17
CA PHE A 117 -6.24 -12.64 15.11
C PHE A 117 -6.39 -11.14 15.43
N LEU A 118 -6.83 -10.81 16.64
CA LEU A 118 -7.06 -9.43 17.06
C LEU A 118 -5.74 -8.64 17.17
N LYS A 119 -4.65 -9.29 17.59
CA LYS A 119 -3.29 -8.70 17.54
C LYS A 119 -2.90 -8.36 16.10
N ASN A 120 -3.07 -9.28 15.17
CA ASN A 120 -2.77 -9.05 13.75
C ASN A 120 -3.63 -7.92 13.16
N LEU A 121 -4.91 -7.85 13.56
CA LEU A 121 -5.80 -6.78 13.13
C LEU A 121 -5.36 -5.41 13.68
N GLY A 122 -4.94 -5.35 14.95
CA GLY A 122 -4.37 -4.15 15.56
C GLY A 122 -3.09 -3.70 14.85
N LEU A 123 -2.19 -4.64 14.52
CA LEU A 123 -0.97 -4.35 13.76
C LEU A 123 -1.29 -3.83 12.36
N LEU A 124 -2.25 -4.45 11.67
CA LEU A 124 -2.72 -3.99 10.36
C LEU A 124 -3.28 -2.57 10.44
N GLY A 125 -4.09 -2.26 11.46
CA GLY A 125 -4.57 -0.90 11.72
C GLY A 125 -3.43 0.10 11.92
N GLY A 126 -2.42 -0.25 12.72
CA GLY A 126 -1.23 0.57 12.93
C GLY A 126 -0.43 0.81 11.65
N LEU A 127 -0.28 -0.20 10.80
CA LEU A 127 0.42 -0.09 9.51
C LEU A 127 -0.35 0.75 8.51
N LEU A 128 -1.67 0.61 8.44
CA LEU A 128 -2.50 1.46 7.58
C LEU A 128 -2.42 2.93 8.01
N LEU A 129 -2.39 3.20 9.32
CA LEU A 129 -2.17 4.54 9.84
C LEU A 129 -0.78 5.07 9.43
N ALA A 130 0.27 4.25 9.54
CA ALA A 130 1.62 4.61 9.09
C ALA A 130 1.73 4.83 7.57
N ALA A 131 0.93 4.11 6.77
CA ALA A 131 0.85 4.30 5.32
C ALA A 131 0.13 5.60 4.92
N ALA A 132 -0.86 6.00 5.72
CA ALA A 132 -1.61 7.23 5.54
C ALA A 132 -0.89 8.48 6.09
N ASP A 133 0.01 8.31 7.06
CA ASP A 133 0.75 9.43 7.66
C ASP A 133 1.65 10.11 6.62
N THR A 134 1.49 11.43 6.49
CA THR A 134 2.26 12.28 5.58
C THR A 134 3.43 12.96 6.28
N GLU A 135 3.64 12.73 7.58
CA GLU A 135 4.74 13.31 8.38
C GLU A 135 4.80 14.85 8.30
N GLY A 136 3.70 15.52 7.92
CA GLY A 136 3.65 16.97 7.66
C GLY A 136 4.16 17.41 6.29
N LYS A 137 4.59 16.48 5.42
CA LYS A 137 4.98 16.76 4.03
C LYS A 137 3.73 16.80 3.13
N PRO A 138 3.59 17.78 2.22
CA PRO A 138 2.44 17.83 1.33
C PRO A 138 2.37 16.56 0.47
N GLY A 139 1.25 15.83 0.57
CA GLY A 139 1.05 14.60 -0.19
C GLY A 139 1.08 14.81 -1.70
N LEU A 140 1.33 13.73 -2.47
CA LEU A 140 1.30 13.77 -3.94
C LEU A 140 0.00 14.36 -4.50
N ARG A 141 -1.15 14.07 -3.87
CA ARG A 141 -2.45 14.67 -4.21
C ARG A 141 -2.46 16.19 -4.01
N TRP A 142 -1.83 16.69 -2.96
CA TRP A 142 -1.69 18.12 -2.71
C TRP A 142 -0.78 18.77 -3.76
N ARG A 143 0.34 18.12 -4.11
CA ARG A 143 1.27 18.61 -5.15
C ARG A 143 0.64 18.59 -6.54
N ALA A 144 -0.18 17.58 -6.86
CA ALA A 144 -0.94 17.50 -8.10
C ALA A 144 -2.04 18.57 -8.15
N GLY A 145 -2.79 18.76 -7.06
CA GLY A 145 -3.81 19.80 -6.94
C GLY A 145 -3.26 21.23 -7.06
N HIS A 146 -2.09 21.49 -6.48
CA HIS A 146 -1.44 22.81 -6.56
C HIS A 146 -1.00 23.18 -7.99
N ARG A 147 -0.54 22.21 -8.79
CA ARG A 147 -0.22 22.46 -10.21
C ARG A 147 -1.46 22.75 -11.06
N ILE A 148 -2.60 22.15 -10.73
CA ILE A 148 -3.87 22.40 -11.42
C ILE A 148 -4.38 23.83 -11.15
N GLY A 149 -4.13 24.37 -9.94
CA GLY A 149 -4.52 25.74 -9.57
C GLY A 149 -3.89 26.83 -10.44
N HIS A 150 -2.62 26.67 -10.86
CA HIS A 150 -1.94 27.64 -11.73
C HIS A 150 -2.37 27.54 -13.20
N SER A 151 -2.76 26.35 -13.66
CA SER A 151 -3.22 26.15 -15.05
C SER A 151 -4.61 26.75 -15.30
N ARG A 152 -5.44 26.93 -14.27
CA ARG A 152 -6.77 27.55 -14.43
C ARG A 152 -6.70 28.99 -14.95
N ARG A 153 -5.69 29.77 -14.56
CA ARG A 153 -5.54 31.17 -15.00
C ARG A 153 -5.10 31.27 -16.46
N SER A 154 -4.19 30.41 -16.92
CA SER A 154 -3.77 30.35 -18.33
C SER A 154 -4.89 29.82 -19.22
N VAL A 155 -5.62 28.77 -18.78
CA VAL A 155 -6.79 28.25 -19.49
C VAL A 155 -7.89 29.29 -19.61
N THR A 156 -8.21 30.03 -18.53
CA THR A 156 -9.22 31.09 -18.57
C THR A 156 -8.84 32.20 -19.56
N ARG A 157 -7.56 32.56 -19.65
CA ARG A 157 -7.07 33.56 -20.62
C ARG A 157 -7.17 33.03 -22.05
N ALA A 158 -6.75 31.80 -22.31
CA ALA A 158 -6.82 31.17 -23.63
C ALA A 158 -8.27 31.03 -24.14
N VAL A 159 -9.21 30.68 -23.27
CA VAL A 159 -10.65 30.62 -23.62
C VAL A 159 -11.19 32.01 -23.96
N ARG A 160 -10.79 33.05 -23.23
CA ARG A 160 -11.22 34.43 -23.50
C ARG A 160 -10.68 34.95 -24.83
N THR A 161 -9.43 34.68 -25.16
CA THR A 161 -8.83 35.10 -26.44
C THR A 161 -9.47 34.38 -27.61
N ALA A 162 -9.63 33.04 -27.52
CA ALA A 162 -10.30 32.25 -28.54
C ALA A 162 -11.74 32.72 -28.79
N ARG A 163 -12.50 33.05 -27.74
CA ARG A 163 -13.86 33.58 -27.88
C ARG A 163 -13.90 34.96 -28.54
N ARG A 164 -12.88 35.80 -28.31
CA ARG A 164 -12.77 37.12 -28.92
C ARG A 164 -12.45 37.00 -30.41
N GLU A 165 -11.50 36.15 -30.76
CA GLU A 165 -11.13 35.87 -32.16
C GLU A 165 -12.28 35.25 -32.94
N ALA A 166 -12.98 34.27 -32.34
CA ALA A 166 -14.18 33.68 -32.95
C ALA A 166 -15.28 34.73 -33.22
N ARG A 167 -15.51 35.67 -32.29
CA ARG A 167 -16.46 36.78 -32.52
C ARG A 167 -16.03 37.69 -33.67
N ILE A 168 -14.72 37.97 -33.79
CA ILE A 168 -14.18 38.81 -34.86
C ILE A 168 -14.31 38.09 -36.21
N ALA A 169 -13.99 36.80 -36.27
CA ALA A 169 -14.14 35.97 -37.47
C ALA A 169 -15.62 35.87 -37.92
N VAL A 170 -16.56 35.67 -36.99
CA VAL A 170 -17.99 35.63 -37.32
C VAL A 170 -18.48 36.97 -37.84
N ARG A 171 -18.07 38.09 -37.22
CA ARG A 171 -18.47 39.44 -37.67
C ARG A 171 -17.89 39.78 -39.03
N SER A 172 -16.61 39.50 -39.26
CA SER A 172 -15.97 39.73 -40.56
C SER A 172 -16.59 38.89 -41.68
N ALA A 173 -16.90 37.61 -41.42
CA ALA A 173 -17.63 36.77 -42.35
C ALA A 173 -19.06 37.28 -42.64
N ALA A 174 -19.77 37.77 -41.62
CA ALA A 174 -21.10 38.36 -41.80
C ALA A 174 -21.07 39.67 -42.60
N THR A 175 -20.05 40.50 -42.40
CA THR A 175 -19.84 41.73 -43.18
C THR A 175 -19.49 41.41 -44.63
N ALA A 176 -18.59 40.45 -44.88
CA ALA A 176 -18.24 40.00 -46.22
C ALA A 176 -19.45 39.46 -46.99
N ARG A 177 -20.39 38.81 -46.30
CA ARG A 177 -21.64 38.30 -46.90
C ARG A 177 -22.67 39.39 -47.22
N ARG A 178 -22.52 40.60 -46.67
CA ARG A 178 -23.44 41.74 -46.89
C ARG A 178 -22.96 42.71 -47.96
N LEU A 179 -21.76 42.51 -48.51
CA LEU A 179 -21.27 43.28 -49.65
C LEU A 179 -21.68 42.53 -50.93
N PRO A 180 -22.63 43.06 -51.74
CA PRO A 180 -22.83 42.55 -53.08
C PRO A 180 -21.56 42.86 -53.90
N GLY A 181 -21.08 41.87 -54.65
CA GLY A 181 -20.02 42.04 -55.64
C GLY A 181 -20.44 42.95 -56.78
#